data_AF-A0A5J9VWP4-F1
#
_entry.id   AF-A0A5J9VWP4-F1
#
_cell.length_a   1.000
_cell.length_b   1.000
_cell.length_c   1.000
_cell.angle_alpha   90.00
_cell.angle_beta   90.00
_cell.angle_gamma   90.00
#
_symmetry.space_group_name_H-M   'P 1'
#
loop_
_entity.id
_entity.type
_entity.pdbx_description
1 polymer ?
#
loop_
_entity_poly.entity_id
_entity_poly.type
_entity_poly.pdbx_seq_one_letter_code
_entity_poly.pdbx_strand_id
1 'polypeptide(L)'
;MDATSADVDEDIAPVLFRGIGHVANPSNSLVLTVLYASTSAYSANPKTKLASPPSLTGLAISLVSVMQARNNARVLISGSLDMFSNRFLKSGVQKAGSKTSTRELEMSNSSQRQANESSMRWGHLKAVNVKHNKVGEANEPGMYRINDDPEYSVNIYEWSGTSWKPYVADDVQLQFYMMSP
;
A
#
# COMPACT_ATOMS: atom_id res chain seq x y z
N MET A 1 -17.64 -4.81 27.85
CA MET A 1 -16.22 -5.12 27.62
C MET A 1 -16.14 -5.69 26.21
N ASP A 2 -16.51 -4.93 25.18
CA ASP A 2 -15.88 -3.73 24.63
C ASP A 2 -14.48 -3.99 24.07
N ALA A 3 -14.44 -4.04 22.74
CA ALA A 3 -13.33 -3.65 21.88
C ALA A 3 -13.91 -3.47 20.47
N THR A 4 -14.53 -2.32 20.26
CA THR A 4 -14.99 -1.83 18.96
C THR A 4 -13.75 -1.42 18.15
N SER A 5 -13.31 -2.24 17.20
CA SER A 5 -12.37 -1.77 16.16
C SER A 5 -13.21 -1.07 15.10
N ALA A 6 -12.98 0.23 14.92
CA ALA A 6 -13.67 1.04 13.93
C ALA A 6 -13.38 0.50 12.52
N ASP A 7 -14.33 -0.24 11.97
CA ASP A 7 -14.41 -0.53 10.55
C ASP A 7 -14.60 0.81 9.83
N VAL A 8 -13.58 1.23 9.08
CA VAL A 8 -13.74 2.28 8.07
C VAL A 8 -14.53 1.66 6.93
N ASP A 9 -15.85 1.61 7.09
CA ASP A 9 -16.80 1.21 6.05
C ASP A 9 -16.96 2.40 5.08
N GLU A 10 -15.89 2.70 4.32
CA GLU A 10 -16.09 3.32 3.03
C GLU A 10 -16.86 2.32 2.18
N ASP A 11 -17.92 2.76 1.50
CA ASP A 11 -18.75 1.94 0.61
C ASP A 11 -17.90 1.47 -0.60
N ILE A 12 -17.03 0.49 -0.36
CA ILE A 12 -16.07 -0.01 -1.33
C ILE A 12 -16.85 -0.90 -2.29
N ALA A 13 -16.99 -0.38 -3.51
CA ALA A 13 -17.68 -1.11 -4.55
C ALA A 13 -16.99 -2.45 -4.87
N PRO A 14 -17.76 -3.53 -5.12
CA PRO A 14 -17.20 -4.85 -5.37
C PRO A 14 -16.37 -4.88 -6.67
N VAL A 15 -15.20 -5.52 -6.59
CA VAL A 15 -14.27 -5.67 -7.72
C VAL A 15 -14.44 -7.03 -8.40
N LEU A 16 -14.49 -7.05 -9.73
CA LEU A 16 -14.44 -8.27 -10.52
C LEU A 16 -12.99 -8.68 -10.79
N PHE A 17 -12.70 -9.95 -10.55
CA PHE A 17 -11.38 -10.53 -10.79
C PHE A 17 -11.51 -11.85 -11.55
N ARG A 18 -10.73 -12.00 -12.63
CA ARG A 18 -10.65 -13.26 -13.37
C ARG A 18 -9.22 -13.51 -13.82
N GLY A 19 -8.56 -14.47 -13.20
CA GLY A 19 -7.15 -14.70 -13.41
C GLY A 19 -6.58 -15.75 -12.49
N ILE A 20 -5.26 -15.73 -12.34
CA ILE A 20 -4.53 -16.61 -11.44
C ILE A 20 -4.39 -15.95 -10.06
N GLY A 21 -4.29 -16.74 -9.01
CA GLY A 21 -3.84 -16.29 -7.70
C GLY A 21 -2.34 -16.56 -7.52
N HIS A 22 -1.68 -15.77 -6.68
CA HIS A 22 -0.29 -15.97 -6.28
C HIS A 22 -0.15 -15.92 -4.75
N VAL A 23 1.05 -16.19 -4.27
CA VAL A 23 1.39 -16.14 -2.84
C VAL A 23 2.58 -15.22 -2.65
N ALA A 24 2.46 -14.29 -1.71
CA ALA A 24 3.59 -13.53 -1.22
C ALA A 24 4.35 -14.35 -0.17
N ASN A 25 5.68 -14.36 -0.23
CA ASN A 25 6.50 -14.98 0.80
C ASN A 25 6.35 -14.20 2.12
N PRO A 26 5.87 -14.82 3.22
CA PRO A 26 5.68 -14.13 4.50
C PRO A 26 6.97 -13.54 5.09
N SER A 27 8.13 -14.09 4.74
CA SER A 27 9.43 -13.59 5.19
C SER A 27 9.89 -12.32 4.46
N ASN A 28 9.20 -11.90 3.39
CA ASN A 28 9.57 -10.73 2.62
C ASN A 28 8.77 -9.49 3.08
N SER A 29 9.41 -8.62 3.85
CA SER A 29 8.80 -7.38 4.35
C SER A 29 8.59 -6.29 3.31
N LEU A 30 9.10 -6.47 2.08
CA LEU A 30 8.97 -5.49 1.00
C LEU A 30 7.70 -5.70 0.16
N VAL A 31 7.02 -6.84 0.34
CA VAL A 31 5.82 -7.20 -0.42
C VAL A 31 4.59 -7.00 0.46
N LEU A 32 3.62 -6.29 -0.08
CA LEU A 32 2.32 -6.04 0.53
C LEU A 32 1.24 -6.62 -0.39
N THR A 33 0.34 -7.45 0.13
CA THR A 33 -0.84 -7.88 -0.61
C THR A 33 -1.96 -6.87 -0.42
N VAL A 34 -2.46 -6.33 -1.54
CA VAL A 34 -3.51 -5.30 -1.58
C VAL A 34 -4.89 -5.95 -1.66
N LEU A 35 -5.00 -7.03 -2.44
CA LEU A 35 -6.27 -7.74 -2.63
C LEU A 35 -6.06 -9.24 -2.37
N TYR A 36 -6.78 -9.75 -1.38
CA TYR A 36 -6.86 -11.17 -1.06
C TYR A 36 -8.08 -11.81 -1.70
N ALA A 37 -8.04 -13.13 -1.90
CA ALA A 37 -9.22 -13.88 -2.27
C ALA A 37 -10.21 -14.01 -1.10
N SER A 38 -11.44 -14.41 -1.38
CA SER A 38 -12.43 -14.70 -0.33
C SER A 38 -12.02 -15.90 0.51
N THR A 39 -12.47 -15.97 1.76
CA THR A 39 -12.17 -17.08 2.70
C THR A 39 -12.59 -18.46 2.19
N SER A 40 -13.58 -18.52 1.29
CA SER A 40 -14.04 -19.76 0.66
C SER A 40 -13.38 -20.08 -0.69
N ALA A 41 -12.48 -19.22 -1.17
CA ALA A 41 -11.79 -19.42 -2.45
C ALA A 41 -10.71 -20.49 -2.34
N TYR A 42 -10.41 -21.16 -3.46
CA TYR A 42 -9.26 -22.05 -3.58
C TYR A 42 -8.66 -21.95 -4.98
N SER A 43 -7.36 -22.22 -5.10
CA SER A 43 -6.67 -22.23 -6.40
C SER A 43 -6.42 -23.65 -6.86
N ALA A 44 -7.01 -24.04 -7.99
CA ALA A 44 -6.82 -25.35 -8.61
C ALA A 44 -7.10 -25.27 -10.12
N ASN A 45 -6.69 -26.30 -10.86
CA ASN A 45 -7.04 -26.43 -12.27
C ASN A 45 -8.53 -26.80 -12.40
N PRO A 46 -9.37 -25.96 -13.02
CA PRO A 46 -10.82 -26.20 -13.10
C PRO A 46 -11.20 -27.37 -14.00
N LYS A 47 -10.28 -27.88 -14.84
CA LYS A 47 -10.54 -28.99 -15.78
C LYS A 47 -10.27 -30.36 -15.15
N THR A 48 -9.61 -30.42 -14.00
CA THR A 48 -9.21 -31.67 -13.35
C THR A 48 -10.03 -31.90 -12.09
N LYS A 49 -10.45 -33.15 -11.85
CA LYS A 49 -11.05 -33.51 -10.57
C LYS A 49 -9.98 -33.41 -9.48
N LEU A 50 -10.31 -32.74 -8.37
CA LEU A 50 -9.42 -32.68 -7.21
C LEU A 50 -9.42 -34.04 -6.50
N ALA A 51 -8.26 -34.69 -6.48
CA ALA A 51 -8.04 -35.91 -5.70
C ALA A 51 -7.65 -35.60 -4.24
N SER A 52 -7.07 -34.42 -3.99
CA SER A 52 -6.64 -33.94 -2.69
C SER A 52 -7.01 -32.46 -2.50
N PRO A 53 -7.06 -31.96 -1.26
CA PRO A 53 -7.25 -30.54 -1.00
C PRO A 53 -6.21 -29.70 -1.74
N PRO A 54 -6.61 -28.54 -2.31
CA PRO A 54 -5.68 -27.64 -2.98
C PRO A 54 -4.73 -27.01 -1.97
N SER A 55 -3.49 -26.76 -2.40
CA SER A 55 -2.44 -26.19 -1.56
C SER A 55 -2.70 -24.75 -1.15
N LEU A 56 -3.49 -24.02 -1.94
CA LEU A 56 -3.81 -22.61 -1.70
C LEU A 56 -5.31 -22.42 -1.53
N THR A 57 -5.69 -21.92 -0.36
CA THR A 57 -7.08 -21.71 0.06
C THR A 57 -7.25 -20.39 0.82
N GLY A 58 -8.45 -19.84 0.73
CA GLY A 58 -8.87 -18.68 1.48
C GLY A 58 -7.96 -17.46 1.30
N LEU A 59 -7.68 -16.81 2.43
CA LEU A 59 -6.88 -15.58 2.51
C LEU A 59 -5.39 -15.79 2.19
N ALA A 60 -4.90 -17.04 2.12
CA ALA A 60 -3.53 -17.29 1.68
C ALA A 60 -3.33 -16.96 0.19
N ILE A 61 -4.43 -16.86 -0.58
CA ILE A 61 -4.39 -16.51 -2.00
C ILE A 61 -4.37 -14.98 -2.12
N SER A 62 -3.27 -14.47 -2.66
CA SER A 62 -3.13 -13.07 -3.09
C SER A 62 -3.60 -12.93 -4.54
N LEU A 63 -4.44 -11.93 -4.82
CA LEU A 63 -4.93 -11.61 -6.16
C LEU A 63 -4.15 -10.44 -6.77
N VAL A 64 -3.85 -9.44 -5.94
CA VAL A 64 -3.05 -8.27 -6.28
C VAL A 64 -2.05 -8.00 -5.15
N SER A 65 -0.76 -7.91 -5.48
CA SER A 65 0.29 -7.54 -4.54
C SER A 65 1.15 -6.42 -5.11
N VAL A 66 1.69 -5.61 -4.21
CA VAL A 66 2.64 -4.54 -4.50
C VAL A 66 3.96 -4.86 -3.83
N MET A 67 5.06 -4.56 -4.49
CA MET A 67 6.39 -4.58 -3.89
C MET A 67 6.98 -3.18 -3.95
N GLN A 68 7.50 -2.71 -2.82
CA GLN A 68 8.35 -1.52 -2.78
C GLN A 68 9.79 -1.95 -2.53
N ALA A 69 10.64 -1.81 -3.54
CA ALA A 69 12.05 -2.14 -3.45
C ALA A 69 12.82 -1.11 -2.60
N ARG A 70 14.03 -1.48 -2.15
CA ARG A 70 14.89 -0.61 -1.32
C ARG A 70 15.35 0.67 -2.01
N ASN A 71 15.35 0.68 -3.33
CA ASN A 71 15.59 1.88 -4.14
C ASN A 71 14.30 2.69 -4.38
N ASN A 72 13.23 2.42 -3.62
CA ASN A 72 11.90 3.02 -3.74
C ASN A 72 11.17 2.73 -5.07
N ALA A 73 11.64 1.78 -5.88
CA ALA A 73 10.88 1.34 -7.05
C ALA A 73 9.62 0.58 -6.62
N ARG A 74 8.47 0.89 -7.24
CA ARG A 74 7.19 0.26 -6.95
C ARG A 74 6.80 -0.68 -8.10
N VAL A 75 6.42 -1.90 -7.75
CA VAL A 75 5.96 -2.93 -8.71
C VAL A 75 4.59 -3.42 -8.27
N LEU A 76 3.62 -3.41 -9.19
CA LEU A 76 2.30 -4.00 -9.01
C LEU A 76 2.25 -5.33 -9.74
N ILE A 77 1.82 -6.40 -9.06
CA ILE A 77 1.59 -7.72 -9.62
C ILE A 77 0.10 -8.02 -9.49
N SER A 78 -0.58 -8.17 -10.62
CA SER A 78 -1.98 -8.62 -10.70
C SER A 78 -2.05 -9.92 -11.47
N GLY A 79 -2.78 -10.89 -10.93
CA GLY A 79 -3.04 -12.15 -11.61
C GLY A 79 -4.15 -12.09 -12.67
N SER A 80 -4.82 -10.94 -12.84
CA SER A 80 -5.92 -10.74 -13.78
C SER A 80 -5.69 -9.55 -14.69
N LEU A 81 -5.59 -9.81 -16.00
CA LEU A 81 -5.61 -8.75 -17.02
C LEU A 81 -7.02 -8.18 -17.19
N ASP A 82 -8.05 -9.03 -17.07
CA ASP A 82 -9.46 -8.63 -17.23
C ASP A 82 -9.91 -7.59 -16.20
N MET A 83 -9.29 -7.57 -15.01
CA MET A 83 -9.53 -6.56 -13.97
C MET A 83 -9.33 -5.12 -14.48
N PHE A 84 -8.41 -4.92 -15.42
CA PHE A 84 -8.14 -3.60 -16.02
C PHE A 84 -8.92 -3.36 -17.32
N SER A 85 -9.81 -4.27 -17.70
CA SER A 85 -10.60 -4.15 -18.92
C SER A 85 -11.79 -3.21 -18.74
N ASN A 86 -12.12 -2.46 -19.80
CA ASN A 86 -13.32 -1.62 -19.85
C ASN A 86 -14.60 -2.40 -19.50
N ARG A 87 -14.63 -3.71 -19.80
CA ARG A 87 -15.76 -4.58 -19.51
C ARG A 87 -15.99 -4.70 -18.01
N PHE A 88 -14.95 -4.99 -17.22
CA PHE A 88 -15.08 -5.17 -15.78
C PHE A 88 -15.26 -3.83 -15.05
N LEU A 89 -14.65 -2.75 -15.57
CA LEU A 89 -14.79 -1.41 -14.99
C LEU A 89 -16.20 -0.82 -15.16
N LYS A 90 -16.96 -1.25 -16.18
CA LYS A 90 -18.31 -0.73 -16.49
C LYS A 90 -19.45 -1.69 -16.15
N SER A 91 -19.14 -2.90 -15.70
CA SER A 91 -20.17 -3.90 -15.39
C SER A 91 -20.76 -3.68 -14.00
N GLY A 92 -22.08 -3.69 -13.87
CA GLY A 92 -22.74 -3.85 -12.57
C GLY A 92 -22.40 -5.22 -11.96
N VAL A 93 -22.18 -5.26 -10.66
CA VAL A 93 -21.81 -6.49 -9.95
C VAL A 93 -22.96 -6.93 -9.06
N GLN A 94 -23.34 -8.20 -9.19
CA GLN A 94 -24.30 -8.84 -8.31
C GLN A 94 -23.75 -10.20 -7.87
N LYS A 95 -23.63 -10.41 -6.57
CA LYS A 95 -23.24 -11.70 -6.02
C LYS A 95 -24.33 -12.73 -6.33
N ALA A 96 -23.96 -13.87 -6.90
CA ALA A 96 -24.88 -14.96 -7.18
C ALA A 96 -25.60 -15.39 -5.88
N GLY A 97 -26.93 -15.46 -5.92
CA GLY A 97 -27.77 -15.77 -4.75
C GLY A 97 -28.19 -14.55 -3.90
N SER A 98 -27.67 -13.35 -4.19
CA SER A 98 -28.14 -12.10 -3.58
C SER A 98 -29.24 -11.46 -4.44
N LYS A 99 -30.29 -10.94 -3.81
CA LYS A 99 -31.33 -10.12 -4.46
C LYS A 99 -30.92 -8.65 -4.61
N THR A 100 -29.82 -8.25 -3.98
CA THR A 100 -29.31 -6.88 -4.06
C THR A 100 -28.34 -6.78 -5.23
N SER A 101 -28.80 -6.15 -6.31
CA SER A 101 -27.96 -5.71 -7.42
C SER A 101 -27.28 -4.41 -7.01
N THR A 102 -25.94 -4.37 -6.96
CA THR A 102 -25.21 -3.10 -6.94
C THR A 102 -25.30 -2.54 -8.36
N ARG A 103 -26.29 -1.66 -8.55
CA ARG A 103 -26.57 -1.01 -9.84
C ARG A 103 -25.36 -0.18 -10.23
N GLU A 104 -24.90 -0.37 -11.47
CA GLU A 104 -23.85 0.39 -12.16
C GLU A 104 -22.70 0.86 -11.26
N LEU A 105 -21.52 0.25 -11.46
CA LEU A 105 -20.29 1.00 -11.29
C LEU A 105 -20.33 2.16 -12.29
N GLU A 106 -21.04 3.23 -11.95
CA GLU A 106 -20.69 4.58 -12.36
C GLU A 106 -19.29 4.83 -11.76
N MET A 107 -18.26 4.23 -12.36
CA MET A 107 -16.97 4.89 -12.50
C MET A 107 -17.12 6.10 -13.44
N SER A 108 -18.25 6.80 -13.42
CA SER A 108 -18.38 8.08 -14.08
C SER A 108 -17.67 9.10 -13.20
N ASN A 109 -16.43 9.36 -13.60
CA ASN A 109 -15.82 10.69 -13.64
C ASN A 109 -14.83 11.09 -12.53
N SER A 110 -14.54 10.26 -11.52
CA SER A 110 -13.52 10.61 -10.50
C SER A 110 -12.40 9.58 -10.32
N SER A 111 -12.68 8.29 -10.46
CA SER A 111 -11.74 7.19 -10.17
C SER A 111 -10.93 6.71 -11.38
N GLN A 112 -11.48 6.84 -12.60
CA GLN A 112 -10.83 6.34 -13.82
C GLN A 112 -9.72 7.27 -14.36
N ARG A 113 -9.71 8.54 -13.95
CA ARG A 113 -8.58 9.46 -14.21
C ARG A 113 -7.45 9.32 -13.19
N GLN A 114 -7.71 8.69 -12.04
CA GLN A 114 -6.70 8.46 -11.01
C GLN A 114 -5.97 7.12 -11.25
N ALA A 115 -6.69 6.03 -11.53
CA ALA A 115 -6.09 4.69 -11.61
C ALA A 115 -4.93 4.52 -12.62
N ASN A 116 -4.91 5.27 -13.73
CA ASN A 116 -3.87 5.13 -14.77
C ASN A 116 -2.65 6.05 -14.57
N GLU A 117 -2.73 7.08 -13.72
CA GLU A 117 -1.62 8.03 -13.54
C GLU A 117 -1.22 8.27 -12.08
N SER A 118 -1.98 7.81 -11.08
CA SER A 118 -1.89 8.38 -9.74
C SER A 118 -1.23 7.51 -8.67
N SER A 119 -1.17 6.19 -8.84
CA SER A 119 -0.54 5.28 -7.86
C SER A 119 0.97 5.52 -7.71
N MET A 120 1.62 6.04 -8.75
CA MET A 120 3.03 6.46 -8.74
C MET A 120 3.20 7.99 -8.54
N ARG A 121 2.15 8.76 -8.27
CA ARG A 121 2.26 10.22 -8.07
C ARG A 121 2.11 10.66 -6.63
N TRP A 122 1.74 9.78 -5.71
CA TRP A 122 1.52 10.14 -4.30
C TRP A 122 2.44 9.36 -3.37
N GLY A 123 2.58 9.85 -2.13
CA GLY A 123 3.44 9.24 -1.12
C GLY A 123 4.93 9.27 -1.48
N HIS A 124 5.38 10.33 -2.15
CA HIS A 124 6.82 10.58 -2.30
C HIS A 124 7.26 11.55 -1.22
N LEU A 125 8.16 11.11 -0.35
CA LEU A 125 8.75 11.93 0.69
C LEU A 125 10.17 12.32 0.30
N LYS A 126 10.57 13.53 0.69
CA LYS A 126 11.91 14.05 0.46
C LYS A 126 12.37 14.79 1.71
N ALA A 127 13.46 14.31 2.30
CA ALA A 127 14.16 14.99 3.38
C ALA A 127 15.29 15.85 2.79
N VAL A 128 15.36 17.12 3.18
CA VAL A 128 16.38 18.09 2.74
C VAL A 128 16.77 18.99 3.90
N ASN A 129 17.85 19.77 3.70
CA ASN A 129 18.34 20.74 4.68
C ASN A 129 18.57 20.12 6.06
N VAL A 130 19.15 18.92 6.10
CA VAL A 130 19.64 18.32 7.33
C VAL A 130 20.71 19.26 7.90
N LYS A 131 20.54 19.67 9.14
CA LYS A 131 21.50 20.52 9.87
C LYS A 131 21.63 20.01 11.28
N HIS A 132 22.85 20.10 11.79
CA HIS A 132 23.11 19.87 13.20
C HIS A 132 24.13 20.90 13.71
N ASN A 133 23.84 21.49 14.87
CA ASN A 133 24.68 22.52 15.49
C ASN A 133 24.67 22.33 17.00
N LYS A 134 25.47 23.11 17.73
CA LYS A 134 25.29 23.23 19.18
C LYS A 134 24.15 24.20 19.45
N VAL A 135 23.42 24.01 20.54
CA VAL A 135 22.38 24.95 20.96
C VAL A 135 22.99 26.36 21.08
N GLY A 136 22.39 27.33 20.38
CA GLY A 136 22.86 28.72 20.35
C GLY A 136 23.94 29.05 19.31
N GLU A 137 24.46 28.05 18.58
CA GLU A 137 25.36 28.24 17.46
C GLU A 137 24.62 28.00 16.13
N ALA A 138 24.94 28.76 15.08
CA ALA A 138 24.31 28.59 13.76
C ALA A 138 25.06 27.64 12.82
N ASN A 139 26.31 27.30 13.16
CA ASN A 139 27.21 26.54 12.29
C ASN A 139 27.43 25.13 12.83
N GLU A 140 27.66 24.20 11.91
CA GLU A 140 27.97 22.82 12.26
C GLU A 140 29.37 22.76 12.91
N PRO A 141 29.51 22.21 14.12
CA PRO A 141 30.81 22.08 14.77
C PRO A 141 31.63 20.99 14.07
N GLY A 142 32.94 21.21 13.91
CA GLY A 142 33.83 20.20 13.33
C GLY A 142 33.97 18.93 14.19
N MET A 143 33.69 19.03 15.49
CA MET A 143 33.66 17.89 16.42
C MET A 143 32.82 18.23 17.66
N TYR A 144 31.98 17.28 18.07
CA TYR A 144 31.28 17.34 19.36
C TYR A 144 32.15 16.77 20.48
N ARG A 145 32.02 17.35 21.67
CA ARG A 145 32.61 16.88 22.92
C ARG A 145 31.54 16.17 23.76
N ILE A 146 32.01 15.37 24.72
CA ILE A 146 31.14 14.76 25.72
C ILE A 146 30.39 15.87 26.46
N ASN A 147 29.06 15.73 26.57
CA ASN A 147 28.14 16.71 27.15
C ASN A 147 27.93 18.01 26.35
N ASP A 148 28.29 18.06 25.07
CA ASP A 148 27.74 19.11 24.21
C ASP A 148 26.23 18.88 24.03
N ASP A 149 25.44 19.96 23.98
CA ASP A 149 24.02 19.93 23.67
C ASP A 149 23.80 20.14 22.15
N PRO A 150 23.46 19.09 21.38
CA PRO A 150 23.20 19.23 19.95
C PRO A 150 21.75 19.65 19.69
N GLU A 151 21.59 20.46 18.65
CA GLU A 151 20.31 20.73 18.01
C GLU A 151 20.32 20.09 16.62
N TYR A 152 19.25 19.36 16.28
CA TYR A 152 19.10 18.70 14.98
C TYR A 152 17.83 19.19 14.30
N SER A 153 17.94 19.54 13.01
CA SER A 153 16.81 19.95 12.20
C SER A 153 16.84 19.29 10.82
N VAL A 154 15.65 18.93 10.32
CA VAL A 154 15.45 18.35 8.99
C VAL A 154 14.13 18.83 8.43
N ASN A 155 14.10 19.18 7.15
CA ASN A 155 12.87 19.54 6.47
C ASN A 155 12.39 18.37 5.63
N ILE A 156 11.19 17.87 5.93
CA ILE A 156 10.55 16.78 5.19
C ILE A 156 9.42 17.36 4.34
N TYR A 157 9.38 16.98 3.06
CA TYR A 157 8.35 17.40 2.11
C TYR A 157 7.67 16.19 1.48
N GLU A 158 6.38 16.32 1.20
CA GLU A 158 5.58 15.36 0.45
C GLU A 158 5.20 15.91 -0.93
N TRP A 159 5.23 15.06 -1.96
CA TRP A 159 4.74 15.41 -3.29
C TRP A 159 3.23 15.25 -3.40
N SER A 160 2.53 16.34 -3.67
CA SER A 160 1.06 16.38 -3.83
C SER A 160 0.57 15.95 -5.22
N GLY A 161 1.47 15.49 -6.10
CA GLY A 161 1.19 15.24 -7.51
C GLY A 161 1.54 16.43 -8.42
N THR A 162 1.52 17.65 -7.89
CA THR A 162 1.83 18.89 -8.62
C THR A 162 2.94 19.72 -7.97
N SER A 163 3.05 19.71 -6.64
CA SER A 163 4.09 20.46 -5.90
C SER A 163 4.53 19.76 -4.61
N TRP A 164 5.73 20.11 -4.14
CA TRP A 164 6.26 19.70 -2.84
C TRP A 164 5.64 20.56 -1.73
N LYS A 165 5.04 19.93 -0.73
CA LYS A 165 4.44 20.59 0.44
C LYS A 165 5.11 20.08 1.73
N PRO A 166 5.18 20.87 2.81
CA PRO A 166 5.70 20.39 4.09
C PRO A 166 4.94 19.14 4.55
N TYR A 167 5.68 18.11 4.93
CA TYR A 167 5.09 16.89 5.48
C TYR A 167 4.75 17.12 6.96
N VAL A 168 3.52 16.81 7.34
CA VAL A 168 3.01 16.97 8.71
C VAL A 168 2.74 15.58 9.27
N ALA A 169 3.45 15.23 10.34
CA ALA A 169 3.32 13.95 11.02
C ALA A 169 3.67 14.08 12.50
N ASP A 170 3.07 13.23 13.32
CA ASP A 170 3.21 13.24 14.78
C ASP A 170 4.23 12.21 15.29
N ASP A 171 4.74 11.34 14.41
CA ASP A 171 5.47 10.10 14.76
C ASP A 171 6.89 10.02 14.16
N VAL A 172 7.49 11.15 13.80
CA VAL A 172 8.88 11.19 13.31
C VAL A 172 9.86 10.98 14.46
N GLN A 173 10.69 9.93 14.35
CA GLN A 173 11.68 9.58 15.37
C GLN A 173 13.11 9.87 14.90
N LEU A 174 13.94 10.40 15.79
CA LEU A 174 15.38 10.58 15.60
C LEU A 174 16.13 9.52 16.41
N GLN A 175 17.08 8.83 15.78
CA GLN A 175 17.90 7.81 16.42
C GLN A 175 19.39 8.14 16.26
N PHE A 176 20.10 8.24 17.37
CA PHE A 176 21.57 8.24 17.41
C PHE A 176 22.04 6.81 17.70
N TYR A 177 22.92 6.26 16.85
CA TYR A 177 23.42 4.90 17.04
C TYR A 177 24.94 4.84 16.81
N MET A 178 25.64 4.03 17.59
CA MET A 178 27.05 3.68 17.37
C MET A 178 27.20 2.21 16.92
N MET A 179 26.62 1.24 17.65
CA MET A 179 26.66 -0.20 17.33
C MET A 179 25.38 -1.01 17.68
N SER A 180 24.43 -0.45 18.43
CA SER A 180 23.08 -0.95 18.71
C SER A 180 22.37 0.16 19.50
N PRO A 181 21.05 0.36 19.35
CA PRO A 181 20.29 1.14 20.34
C PRO A 181 20.38 0.51 21.73
#